data_AF-A0A9Q1BAH6-F1
#
_entry.id   AF-A0A9Q1BAH6-F1
#
_cell.length_a   1.000
_cell.length_b   1.000
_cell.length_c   1.000
_cell.angle_alpha   90.00
_cell.angle_beta   90.00
_cell.angle_gamma   90.00
#
_symmetry.space_group_name_H-M   'P 1'
#
loop_
_entity.id
_entity.type
_entity.pdbx_description
1 polymer ?
#
loop_
_entity_poly.entity_id
_entity_poly.type
_entity_poly.pdbx_seq_one_letter_code
_entity_poly.pdbx_strand_id
1 'polypeptide(L)'
;MVGGAWFEELFGHPESVSGDHLLSIALATKEDHLKIKQKPIYSLVNIHRDCIPQYTVGHSDRLGLIVSHLAEQMNKYIKKNSLPLFLLGSSYDGVSVNDCIWNARKTVLALDR
;
A
#
# COMPACT_ATOMS: atom_id res chain seq x y z
N MET A 1 8.59 1.74 11.98
CA MET A 1 8.65 1.73 10.51
C MET A 1 9.49 2.92 10.10
N VAL A 2 10.49 2.72 9.24
CA VAL A 2 11.31 3.80 8.67
C VAL A 2 11.07 3.80 7.15
N GLY A 3 11.09 4.97 6.51
CA GLY A 3 10.87 5.06 5.06
C GLY A 3 9.65 5.88 4.67
N GLY A 4 8.89 5.34 3.72
CA GLY A 4 7.83 6.05 3.00
C GLY A 4 8.35 6.63 1.69
N ALA A 5 7.77 7.75 1.26
CA ALA A 5 8.15 8.42 0.01
C ALA A 5 9.64 8.82 -0.04
N TRP A 6 10.30 8.99 1.11
CA TRP A 6 11.71 9.37 1.23
C TRP A 6 12.65 8.20 1.53
N PHE A 7 12.21 6.95 1.37
CA PHE A 7 13.05 5.79 1.71
C PHE A 7 14.40 5.83 1.00
N GLU A 8 14.39 6.03 -0.32
CA GLU A 8 15.61 5.98 -1.12
C GLU A 8 16.57 7.14 -0.80
N GLU A 9 16.02 8.34 -0.59
CA GLU A 9 16.79 9.53 -0.23
C GLU A 9 17.48 9.40 1.15
N LEU A 10 16.82 8.74 2.10
CA LEU A 10 17.30 8.62 3.47
C LEU A 10 18.17 7.37 3.71
N PHE A 11 17.93 6.28 2.98
CA PHE A 11 18.53 4.97 3.27
C PHE A 11 19.23 4.32 2.08
N GLY A 12 19.09 4.86 0.87
CA GLY A 12 19.58 4.26 -0.36
C GLY A 12 18.57 3.35 -1.05
N HIS A 13 18.96 2.83 -2.22
CA HIS A 13 18.05 2.11 -3.11
C HIS A 13 17.50 0.81 -2.44
N PRO A 14 16.17 0.54 -2.49
CA PRO A 14 15.55 -0.61 -1.81
C PRO A 14 16.06 -2.00 -2.21
N GLU A 15 16.71 -2.11 -3.38
CA GLU A 15 17.30 -3.36 -3.87
C GLU A 15 18.73 -3.60 -3.39
N SER A 16 19.45 -2.56 -2.98
CA SER A 16 20.88 -2.64 -2.65
C SER A 16 21.22 -2.25 -1.22
N VAL A 17 20.31 -1.56 -0.51
CA VAL A 17 20.50 -1.24 0.90
C VAL A 17 20.58 -2.50 1.75
N SER A 18 21.57 -2.57 2.64
CA SER A 18 21.75 -3.73 3.52
C SER A 18 20.80 -3.68 4.72
N GLY A 19 20.31 -4.85 5.14
CA GLY A 19 19.50 -4.97 6.36
C GLY A 19 20.24 -4.50 7.61
N ASP A 20 21.56 -4.71 7.68
CA ASP A 20 22.40 -4.28 8.81
C ASP A 20 22.47 -2.75 8.91
N HIS A 21 22.53 -2.05 7.78
CA HIS A 21 22.49 -0.59 7.77
C HIS A 21 21.17 -0.07 8.34
N LEU A 22 20.03 -0.61 7.86
CA LEU A 22 18.71 -0.25 8.36
C LEU A 22 18.53 -0.60 9.84
N LEU A 23 19.05 -1.75 10.28
CA LEU A 23 19.05 -2.14 11.69
C LEU A 23 19.85 -1.15 12.54
N SER A 24 21.03 -0.72 12.06
CA SER A 24 21.88 0.23 12.78
C SER A 24 21.16 1.56 13.03
N ILE A 25 20.42 2.05 12.03
CA ILE A 25 19.61 3.27 12.13
C ILE A 25 18.50 3.08 13.16
N ALA A 26 17.74 1.98 13.06
CA ALA A 26 16.66 1.69 14.00
C ALA A 26 17.16 1.58 15.45
N LEU A 27 18.34 0.98 15.67
CA LEU A 27 18.95 0.87 16.99
C LEU A 27 19.41 2.22 17.55
N ALA A 28 20.01 3.07 16.71
CA ALA A 28 20.39 4.43 17.09
C ALA A 28 19.14 5.25 17.47
N THR A 29 18.11 5.26 16.62
CA THR A 29 16.84 5.95 16.89
C THR A 29 16.18 5.45 18.19
N LYS A 30 16.23 4.14 18.45
CA LYS A 30 15.71 3.54 19.70
C LYS A 30 16.48 4.05 20.92
N GLU A 31 17.82 4.12 20.86
CA GLU A 31 18.61 4.68 21.96
C GLU A 31 18.31 6.17 22.15
N ASP A 32 18.20 6.94 21.08
CA ASP A 32 17.95 8.38 21.14
C ASP A 32 16.57 8.71 21.70
N HIS A 33 15.52 8.02 21.24
CA HIS A 33 14.14 8.32 21.61
C HIS A 33 13.72 7.65 22.92
N LEU A 34 14.13 6.39 23.14
CA LEU A 34 13.65 5.58 24.27
C LEU A 34 14.70 5.39 25.38
N LYS A 35 15.94 5.84 25.15
CA LYS A 35 17.07 5.69 26.09
C LYS A 35 17.42 4.24 26.45
N ILE A 36 16.99 3.29 25.62
CA ILE A 36 17.29 1.85 25.77
C ILE A 36 18.62 1.56 25.07
N LYS A 37 19.68 1.35 25.85
CA LYS A 37 21.04 1.06 25.33
C LYS A 37 21.31 -0.42 25.11
N GLN A 38 20.47 -1.28 25.69
CA GLN A 38 20.61 -2.72 25.62
C GLN A 38 20.46 -3.19 24.18
N LYS A 39 21.34 -4.11 23.75
CA LYS A 39 21.23 -4.76 22.44
C LYS A 39 20.05 -5.73 22.44
N PRO A 40 19.25 -5.79 21.35
CA PRO A 40 18.19 -6.78 21.26
C PRO A 40 18.78 -8.20 21.20
N ILE A 41 18.09 -9.15 21.81
CA ILE A 41 18.43 -10.58 21.73
C ILE A 41 18.13 -11.12 20.32
N TYR A 42 17.16 -10.52 19.64
CA TYR A 42 16.72 -10.89 18.30
C TYR A 42 16.26 -9.65 17.53
N SER A 43 16.58 -9.60 16.24
CA SER A 43 16.20 -8.54 15.32
C SER A 43 15.73 -9.15 14.00
N LEU A 44 14.67 -8.59 13.42
CA LEU A 44 14.18 -8.93 12.08
C LEU A 44 14.04 -7.65 11.27
N VAL A 45 14.63 -7.65 10.08
CA VAL A 45 14.57 -6.53 9.13
C VAL A 45 13.94 -7.01 7.84
N ASN A 46 12.86 -6.38 7.43
CA ASN A 46 12.18 -6.63 6.16
C ASN A 46 12.02 -5.32 5.41
N ILE A 47 12.30 -5.34 4.11
CA ILE A 47 12.06 -4.23 3.20
C ILE A 47 10.79 -4.56 2.41
N HIS A 48 9.77 -3.73 2.55
CA HIS A 48 8.50 -3.90 1.85
C HIS A 48 8.42 -2.90 0.68
N ARG A 49 8.55 -3.41 -0.54
CA ARG A 49 8.52 -2.62 -1.78
C ARG A 49 7.09 -2.37 -2.22
N ASP A 50 6.82 -1.16 -2.71
CA ASP A 50 5.52 -0.75 -3.25
C ASP A 50 4.31 -1.13 -2.37
N CYS A 51 4.52 -1.13 -1.05
CA CYS A 51 3.62 -1.78 -0.10
C CYS A 51 2.56 -0.85 0.49
N ILE A 52 2.76 0.47 0.38
CA ILE A 52 1.82 1.50 0.86
C ILE A 52 1.52 2.44 -0.29
N PRO A 53 0.35 2.29 -0.94
CA PRO A 53 -0.10 3.19 -2.00
C PRO A 53 -0.13 4.65 -1.53
N GLN A 54 0.37 5.55 -2.37
CA GLN A 54 0.39 6.99 -2.09
C GLN A 54 -0.74 7.68 -2.85
N TYR A 55 -1.74 8.17 -2.11
CA TYR A 55 -2.87 8.89 -2.71
C TYR A 55 -2.50 10.37 -2.87
N THR A 56 -1.91 10.70 -4.02
CA THR A 56 -1.56 12.09 -4.35
C THR A 56 -2.81 12.90 -4.73
N VAL A 57 -2.68 14.23 -4.78
CA VAL A 57 -3.75 15.14 -5.21
C VAL A 57 -4.34 14.66 -6.55
N GLY A 58 -5.68 14.63 -6.62
CA GLY A 58 -6.43 14.11 -7.77
C GLY A 58 -6.62 12.58 -7.76
N HIS A 59 -6.28 11.86 -6.68
CA HIS A 59 -6.52 10.41 -6.58
C HIS A 59 -7.99 10.04 -6.82
N SER A 60 -8.92 10.70 -6.13
CA SER A 60 -10.35 10.45 -6.30
C SER A 60 -10.84 10.75 -7.72
N ASP A 61 -10.31 11.78 -8.37
CA ASP A 61 -10.67 12.11 -9.76
C ASP A 61 -10.12 11.05 -10.73
N ARG A 62 -8.86 10.61 -10.53
CA ARG A 62 -8.28 9.49 -11.29
C ARG A 62 -9.06 8.21 -11.10
N LEU A 63 -9.51 7.91 -9.89
CA LEU A 63 -10.40 6.78 -9.62
C LEU A 63 -11.74 6.95 -10.33
N GLY A 64 -12.34 8.14 -10.27
CA GLY A 64 -13.57 8.46 -10.98
C GLY A 64 -13.43 8.25 -12.49
N LEU A 65 -12.31 8.68 -13.08
CA LEU A 65 -11.97 8.44 -14.48
C LEU A 65 -11.72 6.97 -14.76
N ILE A 66 -11.02 6.24 -13.90
CA ILE A 66 -10.80 4.80 -14.07
C ILE A 66 -12.16 4.09 -14.04
N VAL A 67 -13.00 4.38 -13.06
CA VAL A 67 -14.34 3.81 -12.93
C VAL A 67 -15.22 4.19 -14.11
N SER A 68 -15.19 5.44 -14.60
CA SER A 68 -15.97 5.85 -15.77
C SER A 68 -15.45 5.23 -17.06
N HIS A 69 -14.14 5.16 -17.27
CA HIS A 69 -13.54 4.49 -18.42
C HIS A 69 -13.75 2.98 -18.38
N LEU A 70 -13.65 2.33 -17.21
CA LEU A 70 -14.04 0.92 -17.07
C LEU A 70 -15.55 0.77 -17.27
N ALA A 71 -16.37 1.69 -16.77
CA ALA A 71 -17.79 1.67 -17.03
C ALA A 71 -18.13 1.94 -18.50
N GLU A 72 -17.32 2.64 -19.31
CA GLU A 72 -17.60 2.85 -20.73
C GLU A 72 -16.98 1.79 -21.64
N GLN A 73 -15.66 1.60 -21.55
CA GLN A 73 -14.88 0.68 -22.37
C GLN A 73 -15.13 -0.76 -21.93
N MET A 74 -15.11 -0.99 -20.61
CA MET A 74 -15.42 -2.28 -20.06
C MET A 74 -16.93 -2.54 -20.12
N ASN A 75 -17.91 -1.61 -20.04
CA ASN A 75 -19.31 -2.01 -20.35
C ASN A 75 -19.48 -2.53 -21.78
N LYS A 76 -18.79 -2.00 -22.79
CA LYS A 76 -18.87 -2.58 -24.15
C LYS A 76 -18.26 -3.98 -24.22
N TYR A 77 -17.14 -4.22 -23.55
CA TYR A 77 -16.45 -5.51 -23.57
C TYR A 77 -17.07 -6.53 -22.58
N ILE A 78 -17.42 -6.10 -21.38
CA ILE A 78 -18.10 -6.82 -20.31
C ILE A 78 -19.55 -7.10 -20.65
N LYS A 79 -20.37 -6.17 -21.15
CA LYS A 79 -21.74 -6.54 -21.58
C LYS A 79 -21.71 -7.50 -22.76
N LYS A 80 -20.72 -7.37 -23.65
CA LYS A 80 -20.51 -8.31 -24.75
C LYS A 80 -20.05 -9.70 -24.27
N ASN A 81 -19.28 -9.78 -23.18
CA ASN A 81 -18.68 -11.03 -22.70
C ASN A 81 -19.16 -11.50 -21.30
N SER A 82 -20.15 -10.83 -20.71
CA SER A 82 -20.69 -11.05 -19.35
C SER A 82 -19.65 -11.25 -18.23
N LEU A 83 -18.60 -10.42 -18.17
CA LEU A 83 -17.50 -10.57 -17.21
C LEU A 83 -17.73 -9.79 -15.90
N PRO A 84 -17.92 -10.44 -14.73
CA PRO A 84 -18.09 -9.75 -13.45
C PRO A 84 -16.74 -9.30 -12.89
N LEU A 85 -16.22 -8.15 -13.34
CA LEU A 85 -14.93 -7.61 -12.89
C LEU A 85 -15.08 -6.38 -11.99
N PHE A 86 -14.36 -6.38 -10.86
CA PHE A 86 -14.35 -5.33 -9.85
C PHE A 86 -12.92 -4.98 -9.42
N LEU A 87 -12.69 -3.70 -9.12
CA LEU A 87 -11.42 -3.22 -8.58
C LEU A 87 -11.55 -2.96 -7.08
N LEU A 88 -10.69 -3.60 -6.30
CA LEU A 88 -10.72 -3.61 -4.83
C LEU A 88 -9.31 -3.66 -4.25
N GLY A 89 -9.18 -3.28 -2.98
CA GLY A 89 -7.91 -3.30 -2.24
C GLY A 89 -7.34 -1.91 -1.97
N SER A 90 -6.13 -1.88 -1.41
CA SER A 90 -5.50 -0.66 -0.87
C SER A 90 -5.11 0.38 -1.93
N SER A 91 -5.17 0.02 -3.21
CA SER A 91 -4.87 0.94 -4.32
C SER A 91 -6.04 1.87 -4.68
N TYR A 92 -7.24 1.61 -4.16
CA TYR A 92 -8.47 2.30 -4.58
C TYR A 92 -9.05 3.14 -3.43
N ASP A 93 -10.00 2.58 -2.68
CA ASP A 93 -10.85 3.32 -1.74
C ASP A 93 -10.41 3.13 -0.28
N GLY A 94 -9.12 3.36 0.01
CA GLY A 94 -8.58 3.38 1.36
C GLY A 94 -7.43 2.37 1.56
N VAL A 95 -6.37 2.82 2.22
CA VAL A 95 -5.14 2.02 2.43
C VAL A 95 -5.23 1.07 3.62
N SER A 96 -6.21 1.27 4.53
CA SER A 96 -6.27 0.48 5.74
C SER A 96 -6.82 -0.93 5.49
N VAL A 97 -6.48 -1.85 6.39
CA VAL A 97 -7.05 -3.21 6.39
C VAL A 97 -8.58 -3.15 6.50
N ASN A 98 -9.11 -2.24 7.31
CA ASN A 98 -10.56 -2.07 7.48
C ASN A 98 -11.23 -1.64 6.17
N ASP A 99 -10.64 -0.69 5.44
CA ASP A 99 -11.17 -0.23 4.15
C ASP A 99 -11.17 -1.37 3.14
N CYS A 100 -10.07 -2.12 3.03
CA CYS A 100 -9.95 -3.26 2.13
C CYS A 100 -11.04 -4.31 2.40
N ILE A 101 -11.25 -4.67 3.67
CA ILE A 101 -12.28 -5.64 4.07
C ILE A 101 -13.68 -5.10 3.79
N TRP A 102 -13.94 -3.85 4.18
CA TRP A 102 -15.26 -3.23 4.03
C TRP A 102 -15.66 -3.11 2.56
N ASN A 103 -14.77 -2.60 1.71
CA ASN A 103 -15.03 -2.42 0.28
C ASN A 103 -15.23 -3.76 -0.41
N ALA A 104 -14.45 -4.79 -0.06
CA ALA A 104 -14.65 -6.13 -0.59
C ALA A 104 -16.03 -6.69 -0.23
N ARG A 105 -16.41 -6.60 1.06
CA ARG A 105 -17.74 -7.05 1.52
C ARG A 105 -18.86 -6.30 0.81
N LYS A 106 -18.77 -4.98 0.72
CA LYS A 106 -19.76 -4.12 0.05
C LYS A 106 -19.97 -4.53 -1.41
N THR A 107 -18.88 -4.77 -2.14
CA THR A 107 -18.93 -5.17 -3.54
C THR A 107 -19.57 -6.55 -3.73
N VAL A 108 -19.20 -7.53 -2.92
CA VAL A 108 -19.81 -8.87 -3.00
C VAL A 108 -21.31 -8.83 -2.67
N LEU A 109 -21.72 -8.09 -1.64
CA LEU A 109 -23.15 -7.96 -1.31
C LEU A 109 -23.98 -7.23 -2.37
N ALA A 110 -23.34 -6.41 -3.21
CA ALA A 110 -23.98 -5.74 -4.33
C ALA A 110 -24.15 -6.65 -5.56
N LEU A 111 -23.46 -7.80 -5.61
CA LEU A 111 -23.57 -8.80 -6.68
C LEU A 111 -24.75 -9.75 -6.53
N ASP A 112 -25.21 -9.99 -5.29
CA ASP A 112 -26.33 -10.89 -4.96
C ASP A 112 -27.73 -10.24 -5.17
N ARG A 113 -27.80 -9.06 -5.79
CA ARG A 113 -29.06 -8.36 -6.12
C ARG A 113 -29.25 -8.25 -7.61
#